data_AF-A0A1E9VVH6-F1
#
_entry.id   AF-A0A1E9VVH6-F1
#
_cell.length_a   1.000
_cell.length_b   1.000
_cell.length_c   1.000
_cell.angle_alpha   90.00
_cell.angle_beta   90.00
_cell.angle_gamma   90.00
#
_symmetry.space_group_name_H-M   'P 1'
#
loop_
_entity.id
_entity.type
_entity.pdbx_description
1 polymer ?
#
loop_
_entity_poly.entity_id
_entity_poly.type
_entity_poly.pdbx_seq_one_letter_code
_entity_poly.pdbx_strand_id
1 'polypeptide(L)'
;MLEMIRTIDDPSVAYAFVDEGCYGEKGLDSVRSGMKKEAILFYLDSVGADTPLQFSGNYFSNKEQWLKQVDKLKEKNVNYIFSARKKQAQFFYLTKTDLRGKTFNWQNANQIIALFR
;
A
#
# COMPACT_ATOMS: atom_id res chain seq x y z
N MET A 1 6.06 -8.29 -0.08
CA MET A 1 6.01 -8.08 1.39
C MET A 1 7.16 -8.76 2.12
N LEU A 2 7.33 -10.09 2.04
CA LEU A 2 8.45 -10.77 2.72
C LEU A 2 9.82 -10.20 2.33
N GLU A 3 10.01 -9.85 1.06
CA GLU A 3 11.23 -9.19 0.61
C GLU A 3 11.44 -7.81 1.25
N MET A 4 10.38 -7.06 1.53
CA MET A 4 10.48 -5.78 2.25
C MET A 4 10.93 -6.01 3.69
N ILE A 5 10.32 -6.98 4.39
CA ILE A 5 10.69 -7.36 5.77
C ILE A 5 12.17 -7.77 5.82
N ARG A 6 12.64 -8.48 4.79
CA ARG A 6 14.04 -8.92 4.70
C ARG A 6 15.02 -7.77 4.41
N THR A 7 14.59 -6.73 3.71
CA THR A 7 15.49 -5.71 3.13
C THR A 7 15.45 -4.35 3.82
N ILE A 8 14.41 -4.07 4.60
CA ILE A 8 14.26 -2.85 5.38
C ILE A 8 14.50 -3.22 6.83
N ASP A 9 15.73 -3.01 7.27
CA ASP A 9 16.18 -3.26 8.64
C ASP A 9 16.16 -1.95 9.44
N ASP A 10 14.95 -1.44 9.68
CA ASP A 10 14.71 -0.22 10.47
C ASP A 10 13.91 -0.58 11.73
N PRO A 11 14.47 -0.37 12.94
CA PRO A 11 13.81 -0.72 14.19
C PRO A 11 12.56 0.13 14.49
N SER A 12 12.33 1.21 13.74
CA SER A 12 11.11 2.02 13.83
C SER A 12 9.95 1.48 12.98
N VAL A 13 10.20 0.47 12.14
CA VAL A 13 9.20 -0.13 11.26
C VAL A 13 8.64 -1.40 11.89
N ALA A 14 7.31 -1.50 11.92
CA ALA A 14 6.59 -2.71 12.29
C ALA A 14 5.78 -3.24 11.10
N TYR A 15 5.71 -4.57 10.98
CA TYR A 15 4.94 -5.24 9.95
C TYR A 15 3.74 -5.96 10.56
N ALA A 16 2.59 -5.87 9.90
CA ALA A 16 1.38 -6.56 10.29
C ALA A 16 0.73 -7.24 9.07
N PHE A 17 0.35 -8.50 9.23
CA PHE A 17 -0.56 -9.18 8.31
C PHE A 17 -1.97 -9.05 8.91
N VAL A 18 -2.85 -8.36 8.19
CA VAL A 18 -4.18 -8.01 8.68
C VAL A 18 -5.18 -9.05 8.21
N ASP A 19 -5.91 -9.64 9.15
CA ASP A 19 -7.02 -10.56 8.84
C ASP A 19 -8.29 -9.79 8.45
N GLU A 20 -9.22 -10.47 7.77
CA GLU A 20 -10.49 -9.92 7.27
C GLU A 20 -10.37 -8.69 6.36
N GLY A 21 -9.21 -8.43 5.75
CA GLY A 21 -8.97 -7.24 4.91
C GLY A 21 -9.91 -7.08 3.70
N CYS A 22 -10.69 -8.12 3.35
CA CYS A 22 -11.71 -8.08 2.29
C CYS A 22 -13.16 -8.02 2.82
N TYR A 23 -13.38 -8.30 4.12
CA TYR A 23 -14.72 -8.50 4.70
C TYR A 23 -15.08 -7.48 5.78
N GLY A 24 -14.14 -6.62 6.19
CA GLY A 24 -14.39 -5.53 7.12
C GLY A 24 -13.11 -4.81 7.55
N GLU A 25 -13.24 -3.90 8.53
CA GLU A 25 -12.12 -3.13 9.08
C GLU A 25 -11.60 -3.68 10.42
N LYS A 26 -12.16 -4.77 10.96
CA LYS A 26 -11.82 -5.25 12.32
C LYS A 26 -10.33 -5.52 12.53
N GLY A 27 -9.69 -6.16 11.56
CA GLY A 27 -8.24 -6.38 11.62
C GLY A 27 -7.47 -5.06 11.58
N LEU A 28 -7.90 -4.12 10.73
CA LEU A 28 -7.31 -2.79 10.61
C LEU A 28 -7.50 -1.96 11.89
N ASP A 29 -8.68 -2.02 12.50
CA ASP A 29 -9.02 -1.36 13.76
C ASP A 29 -8.18 -1.89 14.92
N SER A 30 -7.90 -3.20 14.91
CA SER A 30 -6.99 -3.82 15.88
C SER A 30 -5.58 -3.24 15.75
N VAL A 31 -5.06 -3.10 14.52
CA VAL A 31 -3.75 -2.44 14.28
C VAL A 31 -3.79 -0.95 14.69
N ARG A 32 -4.87 -0.23 14.36
CA ARG A 32 -5.07 1.18 14.72
C ARG A 32 -5.13 1.41 16.23
N SER A 33 -5.77 0.52 16.99
CA SER A 33 -5.86 0.66 18.45
C SER A 33 -4.51 0.42 19.16
N GLY A 34 -3.63 -0.38 18.55
CA GLY A 34 -2.30 -0.67 19.08
C GLY A 34 -1.20 0.33 18.68
N MET A 35 -1.45 1.20 17.70
CA MET A 35 -0.41 2.13 17.22
C MET A 35 -0.28 3.38 18.10
N LYS A 36 0.93 3.93 18.16
CA LYS A 36 1.15 5.28 18.69
C LYS A 36 0.45 6.30 17.80
N LYS A 37 -0.02 7.41 18.38
CA LYS A 37 -0.78 8.44 17.67
C LYS A 37 0.01 9.07 16.50
N GLU A 38 1.33 9.12 16.62
CA GLU A 38 2.24 9.69 15.63
C GLU A 38 2.70 8.67 14.58
N ALA A 39 2.36 7.38 14.75
CA ALA A 39 2.74 6.34 13.82
C ALA A 39 2.04 6.53 12.47
N ILE A 40 2.78 6.26 11.40
CA ILE A 40 2.27 6.32 10.02
C ILE A 40 1.97 4.89 9.57
N LEU A 41 0.73 4.66 9.13
CA LEU A 41 0.28 3.38 8.61
C LEU A 41 0.35 3.37 7.08
N PHE A 42 0.97 2.33 6.54
CA PHE A 42 0.99 2.02 5.12
C PHE A 42 0.28 0.69 4.86
N TYR A 43 -0.85 0.74 4.18
CA TYR A 43 -1.60 -0.42 3.75
C TYR A 43 -1.18 -0.82 2.33
N LEU A 44 -0.74 -2.06 2.17
CA LEU A 44 -0.30 -2.60 0.88
C LEU A 44 -1.34 -3.60 0.36
N ASP A 45 -1.96 -3.31 -0.78
CA ASP A 45 -2.93 -4.21 -1.40
C ASP A 45 -2.51 -4.60 -2.82
N SER A 46 -2.44 -5.91 -3.07
CA SER A 46 -2.23 -6.47 -4.41
C SER A 46 -1.02 -5.92 -5.16
N VAL A 47 -0.02 -5.38 -4.45
CA VAL A 47 1.13 -4.64 -5.00
C VAL A 47 2.05 -5.45 -5.93
N GLY A 48 1.89 -6.78 -5.95
CA GLY A 48 2.60 -7.68 -6.86
C GLY A 48 1.93 -7.85 -8.22
N ALA A 49 0.71 -7.34 -8.41
CA ALA A 49 -0.02 -7.45 -9.67
C ALA A 49 0.68 -6.66 -10.78
N ASP A 50 0.59 -7.17 -12.01
CA ASP A 50 1.17 -6.51 -13.19
C ASP A 50 0.28 -5.36 -13.71
N THR A 51 0.05 -4.38 -12.83
CA THR A 51 -0.70 -3.17 -13.11
C THR A 51 -0.05 -1.97 -12.41
N PRO A 52 -0.32 -0.72 -12.83
CA PRO A 52 0.32 0.45 -12.25
C PRO A 52 0.05 0.59 -10.74
N LEU A 53 1.07 0.98 -9.99
CA LEU A 53 0.93 1.37 -8.59
C LEU A 53 0.15 2.67 -8.45
N GLN A 54 -0.73 2.68 -7.45
CA GLN A 54 -1.56 3.79 -7.04
C GLN A 54 -1.20 4.15 -5.61
N PHE A 55 -1.22 5.44 -5.31
CA PHE A 55 -0.83 5.99 -4.02
C PHE A 55 -1.95 6.89 -3.50
N SER A 56 -2.50 6.59 -2.33
CA SER A 56 -3.55 7.39 -1.69
C SER A 56 -3.18 7.70 -0.25
N GLY A 57 -3.39 8.93 0.18
CA GLY A 57 -3.00 9.38 1.53
C GLY A 57 -2.04 10.56 1.52
N ASN A 58 -1.84 11.14 2.69
CA ASN A 58 -1.20 12.45 2.81
C ASN A 58 0.33 12.39 2.75
N TYR A 59 0.95 11.25 3.08
CA TYR A 59 2.40 11.06 3.06
C TYR A 59 3.01 11.34 1.68
N PHE A 60 2.27 11.02 0.61
CA PHE A 60 2.75 11.16 -0.77
C PHE A 60 2.66 12.58 -1.31
N SER A 61 1.93 13.49 -0.66
CA SER A 61 1.65 14.83 -1.18
C SER A 61 2.91 15.69 -1.35
N ASN A 62 3.97 15.36 -0.61
CA ASN A 62 5.26 16.08 -0.61
C ASN A 62 6.41 15.20 -1.10
N LYS A 63 6.14 13.98 -1.58
CA LYS A 63 7.14 13.04 -2.08
C LYS A 63 7.19 13.09 -3.62
N GLU A 64 8.27 12.54 -4.16
CA GLU A 64 8.77 12.63 -5.54
C GLU A 64 7.70 12.71 -6.67
N GLN A 65 7.99 13.51 -7.70
CA GLN A 65 7.11 13.80 -8.86
C GLN A 65 6.54 12.56 -9.61
N TRP A 66 7.16 11.39 -9.47
CA TRP A 66 6.70 10.16 -10.13
C TRP A 66 5.58 9.43 -9.38
N LEU A 67 5.34 9.76 -8.11
CA LEU A 67 4.19 9.27 -7.36
C LEU A 67 2.94 10.00 -7.85
N LYS A 68 2.23 9.41 -8.82
CA LYS A 68 0.92 9.91 -9.23
C LYS A 68 -0.08 9.63 -8.11
N GLN A 69 -0.14 10.55 -7.14
CA GLN A 69 -1.11 10.52 -6.06
C GLN A 69 -2.51 10.48 -6.68
N VAL A 70 -3.27 9.51 -6.21
CA VAL A 70 -4.63 9.26 -6.68
C VAL A 70 -5.61 10.13 -5.93
N ASP A 71 -5.48 10.20 -4.60
CA ASP A 71 -6.35 10.97 -3.72
C ASP A 71 -5.63 11.34 -2.41
N LYS A 72 -6.10 12.42 -1.78
CA LYS A 72 -5.77 12.77 -0.39
C LYS A 72 -6.84 12.18 0.52
N LEU A 73 -6.41 11.59 1.64
CA LEU A 73 -7.30 11.01 2.63
C LEU A 73 -7.57 12.00 3.77
N LYS A 74 -8.74 11.89 4.40
CA LYS A 74 -9.06 12.67 5.61
C LYS A 74 -8.15 12.30 6.78
N GLU A 75 -7.83 11.02 6.91
CA GLU A 75 -6.89 10.51 7.91
C GLU A 75 -5.46 10.92 7.53
N LYS A 76 -4.76 11.60 8.44
CA LYS A 76 -3.43 12.17 8.16
C LYS A 76 -2.33 11.12 8.10
N ASN A 77 -2.46 10.07 8.90
CA ASN A 77 -1.42 9.06 9.11
C ASN A 77 -1.70 7.74 8.38
N VAL A 78 -2.81 7.60 7.67
CA VAL A 78 -3.14 6.40 6.89
C VAL A 78 -2.86 6.63 5.42
N ASN A 79 -2.17 5.67 4.82
CA ASN A 79 -1.74 5.71 3.42
C ASN A 79 -1.93 4.33 2.79
N TYR A 80 -2.41 4.30 1.55
CA TYR A 80 -2.64 3.10 0.77
C TYR A 80 -1.70 3.09 -0.43
N ILE A 81 -1.08 1.93 -0.66
CA ILE A 81 -0.30 1.63 -1.85
C ILE A 81 -0.89 0.36 -2.45
N PHE A 82 -1.38 0.44 -3.68
CA PHE A 82 -2.05 -0.69 -4.30
C PHE A 82 -1.82 -0.72 -5.80
N SER A 83 -1.74 -1.91 -6.37
CA SER A 83 -1.69 -2.07 -7.83
C SER A 83 -3.11 -2.19 -8.37
N ALA A 84 -3.48 -1.31 -9.30
CA ALA A 84 -4.79 -1.36 -9.93
C ALA A 84 -4.82 -0.65 -11.28
N ARG A 85 -5.81 -1.01 -12.10
CA ARG A 85 -6.22 -0.25 -13.27
C ARG A 85 -7.17 0.86 -12.85
N LYS A 86 -7.07 2.02 -13.48
CA LYS A 86 -7.98 3.15 -13.29
C LYS A 86 -9.09 3.10 -14.33
N LYS A 87 -10.35 3.03 -13.91
CA LYS A 87 -11.51 3.09 -14.83
C LYS A 87 -11.97 4.52 -15.06
N GLN A 88 -12.11 5.28 -13.97
CA GLN A 88 -12.53 6.69 -13.92
C GLN A 88 -11.84 7.37 -12.73
N ALA A 89 -12.09 8.67 -12.50
CA ALA A 89 -11.62 9.32 -11.28
C ALA A 89 -12.13 8.54 -10.06
N GLN A 90 -11.21 8.14 -9.18
CA GLN A 90 -11.48 7.41 -7.92
C GLN A 90 -12.00 5.96 -8.05
N PHE A 91 -12.13 5.40 -9.26
CA PHE A 91 -12.54 4.00 -9.46
C PHE A 91 -11.39 3.13 -9.94
N PHE A 92 -11.00 2.18 -9.09
CA PHE A 92 -9.90 1.25 -9.29
C PHE A 92 -10.38 -0.19 -9.34
N TYR A 93 -9.73 -1.00 -10.16
CA TYR A 93 -10.07 -2.41 -10.28
C TYR A 93 -8.89 -3.25 -10.74
N LEU A 94 -8.94 -4.53 -10.40
CA LEU A 94 -8.16 -5.58 -11.02
C LEU A 94 -9.12 -6.50 -11.78
N THR A 95 -8.73 -6.89 -12.99
CA THR A 95 -9.48 -7.90 -13.74
C THR A 95 -9.21 -9.29 -13.16
N LYS A 96 -10.05 -10.27 -13.50
CA LYS A 96 -9.77 -11.68 -13.18
C LYS A 96 -8.41 -12.15 -13.72
N THR A 97 -7.97 -11.61 -14.85
CA THR A 97 -6.66 -11.92 -15.43
C THR A 97 -5.54 -11.38 -14.57
N ASP A 98 -5.65 -10.13 -14.10
CA ASP A 98 -4.65 -9.51 -13.22
C ASP A 98 -4.49 -10.30 -11.91
N LEU A 99 -5.61 -10.73 -11.30
CA LEU A 99 -5.63 -11.52 -10.06
C LEU A 99 -5.09 -12.95 -10.23
N ARG A 100 -5.17 -13.50 -11.44
CA ARG A 100 -4.70 -14.86 -11.77
C ARG A 100 -3.27 -14.87 -12.30
N GLY A 101 -2.64 -13.70 -12.44
CA GLY A 101 -1.25 -13.58 -12.84
C GLY A 101 -0.35 -14.37 -11.89
N LYS A 102 0.55 -15.19 -12.45
CA LYS A 102 1.56 -15.95 -11.68
C LYS A 102 2.91 -15.25 -11.64
N THR A 103 3.08 -14.22 -12.47
CA THR A 103 4.30 -13.42 -12.53
C THR A 103 4.20 -12.29 -11.52
N PHE A 104 5.19 -12.20 -10.64
CA PHE A 104 5.28 -11.12 -9.68
C PHE A 104 5.91 -9.89 -10.33
N ASN A 105 5.26 -8.73 -10.23
CA ASN A 105 5.80 -7.48 -10.75
C ASN A 105 6.90 -6.93 -9.81
N TRP A 106 8.15 -7.29 -10.11
CA TRP A 106 9.33 -6.82 -9.36
C TRP A 106 9.59 -5.32 -9.48
N GLN A 107 9.16 -4.68 -10.57
CA GLN A 107 9.29 -3.24 -10.74
C GLN A 107 8.47 -2.50 -9.67
N ASN A 108 7.22 -2.90 -9.47
CA ASN A 108 6.36 -2.37 -8.41
C ASN A 108 6.97 -2.64 -7.03
N ALA A 109 7.42 -3.86 -6.77
CA ALA A 109 8.03 -4.21 -5.48
C ALA A 109 9.27 -3.37 -5.19
N ASN A 110 10.15 -3.16 -6.17
CA ASN A 110 11.37 -2.37 -6.02
C ASN A 110 11.05 -0.88 -5.80
N GLN A 111 10.03 -0.33 -6.44
CA GLN A 111 9.57 1.04 -6.17
C GLN A 111 9.09 1.21 -4.71
N ILE A 112 8.36 0.22 -4.19
CA ILE A 112 7.90 0.24 -2.80
C ILE A 112 9.08 0.11 -1.83
N ILE A 113 10.02 -0.82 -2.09
CA ILE A 113 11.22 -0.97 -1.26
C ILE A 113 12.03 0.34 -1.26
N ALA A 114 12.20 0.98 -2.41
CA ALA A 114 12.92 2.24 -2.53
C ALA A 114 12.24 3.40 -1.79
N LEU A 115 10.92 3.40 -1.69
CA LEU A 115 10.16 4.42 -0.95
C LEU A 115 10.40 4.39 0.57
N PHE A 116 10.76 3.23 1.11
CA PHE A 116 10.95 2.96 2.54
C PHE A 116 12.41 2.71 2.95
N ARG A 117 13.35 2.84 2.00
CA ARG A 117 14.78 2.96 2.29
C ARG A 117 15.16 4.43 2.42
#